data_AF-A0AAP9NK95-F1
#
_entry.id   AF-A0AAP9NK95-F1
#
_cell.length_a   1.000
_cell.length_b   1.000
_cell.length_c   1.000
_cell.angle_alpha   90.00
_cell.angle_beta   90.00
_cell.angle_gamma   90.00
#
_symmetry.space_group_name_H-M   'P 1'
#
loop_
_entity.id
_entity.type
_entity.pdbx_description
1 polymer ?
#
loop_
_entity_poly.entity_id
_entity_poly.type
_entity_poly.pdbx_seq_one_letter_code
_entity_poly.pdbx_strand_id
1 'polypeptide(L)'
;MQLLTLIRTNYYLKIMARFLEKRMKQYLLGGIRYILKAPTPETIDSLVGVEKILIIRPNFRLGNALISTPVIDAFRERFPSARIDYLATDKTWPLLQQRPVDYFFLLSRSAILRPWQCVTLLRRLRAQRYDLAVQVSGGSTSGFIVTRLIGARYTMGSGKGHQRWYSIEAEGTSSHAYDAIVNLTRPLGVACRNRPLLQITEQERYQAITKIQQLASLHSEQPPDTNFIAIFVGGHQNKRWPLEFWLMLIDAMEARKIRYIVFLGPEEFRLLAPIEKRLKSSLYGSLCSPLPIRHFAAVLERARLLVTPDSGPMHLAAALDVATISLVRQKKSLAFVPREAYDTILWHPEISTVIEAIRTNLNGQNATDPVQSASATNQPTQWVTPPPSAAPLHSSH
;
A
#
# COMPACT_ATOMS: atom_id res chain seq x y z
N MET A 1 -0.51 33.49 5.86
CA MET A 1 -0.55 32.30 4.98
C MET A 1 0.79 31.58 5.07
N GLN A 2 0.82 30.36 5.61
CA GLN A 2 2.06 29.65 5.98
C GLN A 2 2.93 29.32 4.76
N LEU A 3 4.26 29.44 4.89
CA LEU A 3 5.30 29.10 3.90
C LEU A 3 5.05 27.75 3.19
N LEU A 4 4.49 26.78 3.91
CA LEU A 4 4.10 25.46 3.41
C LEU A 4 3.01 25.49 2.34
N THR A 5 2.08 26.45 2.45
CA THR A 5 1.03 26.67 1.46
C THR A 5 1.64 27.27 0.20
N LEU A 6 2.55 28.24 0.34
CA LEU A 6 3.31 28.85 -0.76
C LEU A 6 4.20 27.85 -1.52
N ILE A 7 4.92 26.98 -0.80
CA ILE A 7 5.72 25.89 -1.40
C ILE A 7 4.81 24.85 -2.10
N ARG A 8 3.57 24.67 -1.63
CA ARG A 8 2.61 23.73 -2.24
C ARG A 8 2.04 24.24 -3.56
N THR A 9 1.79 25.54 -3.69
CA THR A 9 1.21 26.15 -4.91
C THR A 9 2.26 26.59 -5.93
N ASN A 10 3.47 26.99 -5.52
CA ASN A 10 4.48 27.51 -6.44
C ASN A 10 5.43 26.40 -6.95
N TYR A 11 5.45 26.21 -8.26
CA TYR A 11 6.24 25.18 -8.95
C TYR A 11 7.76 25.30 -8.70
N TYR A 12 8.30 26.51 -8.75
CA TYR A 12 9.74 26.76 -8.56
C TYR A 12 10.17 26.55 -7.12
N LEU A 13 9.39 27.04 -6.15
CA LEU A 13 9.64 26.79 -4.72
C LEU A 13 9.60 25.30 -4.40
N LYS A 14 8.73 24.53 -5.06
CA LYS A 14 8.65 23.07 -4.90
C LYS A 14 9.87 22.35 -5.48
N ILE A 15 10.41 22.81 -6.60
CA ILE A 15 11.65 22.27 -7.18
C ILE A 15 12.85 22.60 -6.29
N MET A 16 12.97 23.86 -5.87
CA MET A 16 14.06 24.31 -5.00
C MET A 16 14.04 23.56 -3.66
N ALA A 17 12.87 23.41 -3.04
CA ALA A 17 12.70 22.63 -1.81
C ALA A 17 13.13 21.16 -2.00
N ARG A 18 12.76 20.51 -3.12
CA ARG A 18 13.19 19.14 -3.44
C ARG A 18 14.69 19.03 -3.65
N PHE A 19 15.30 20.03 -4.28
CA PHE A 19 16.74 20.07 -4.50
C PHE A 19 17.51 20.22 -3.17
N LEU A 20 17.08 21.16 -2.33
CA LEU A 20 17.64 21.35 -0.98
C LEU A 20 17.47 20.08 -0.13
N GLU A 21 16.28 19.47 -0.15
CA GLU A 21 15.99 18.22 0.55
C GLU A 21 16.92 17.09 0.08
N LYS A 22 17.18 16.99 -1.23
CA LYS A 22 18.09 15.99 -1.79
C LYS A 22 19.53 16.22 -1.34
N ARG A 23 20.05 17.45 -1.40
CA ARG A 23 21.42 17.77 -0.93
C ARG A 23 21.56 17.53 0.58
N MET A 24 20.63 18.03 1.39
CA MET A 24 20.62 17.78 2.83
C MET A 24 20.67 16.28 3.15
N LYS A 25 19.83 15.47 2.49
CA LYS A 25 19.85 14.01 2.67
C LYS A 25 21.20 13.41 2.29
N GLN A 26 21.84 13.88 1.23
CA GLN A 26 23.16 13.40 0.82
C GLN A 26 24.24 13.73 1.86
N TYR A 27 24.28 14.96 2.38
CA TYR A 27 25.21 15.32 3.45
C TYR A 27 24.96 14.54 4.74
N LEU A 28 23.69 14.38 5.13
CA LEU A 28 23.31 13.68 6.35
C LEU A 28 23.64 12.18 6.25
N LEU A 29 23.38 11.56 5.08
CA LEU A 29 23.81 10.20 4.81
C LEU A 29 25.34 10.09 4.77
N GLY A 30 26.05 11.03 4.14
CA GLY A 30 27.51 11.05 4.10
C GLY A 30 28.14 11.12 5.49
N GLY A 31 27.63 11.99 6.37
CA GLY A 31 28.07 12.08 7.76
C GLY A 31 27.79 10.80 8.55
N ILE A 32 26.60 10.22 8.38
CA ILE A 32 26.27 8.93 9.01
C ILE A 32 27.20 7.82 8.51
N ARG A 33 27.53 7.79 7.22
CA ARG A 33 28.47 6.81 6.64
C ARG A 33 29.87 6.92 7.21
N TYR A 34 30.32 8.15 7.48
CA TYR A 34 31.63 8.41 8.05
C TYR A 34 31.72 7.99 9.53
N ILE A 35 30.63 8.18 10.28
CA ILE A 35 30.60 7.94 11.73
C ILE A 35 30.24 6.48 12.06
N LEU A 36 29.36 5.85 11.28
CA LEU A 36 28.85 4.52 11.59
C LEU A 36 29.62 3.43 10.84
N LYS A 37 30.29 2.57 11.60
CA LYS A 37 30.87 1.31 11.09
C LYS A 37 29.78 0.41 10.51
N ALA A 38 30.16 -0.37 9.48
CA ALA A 38 29.33 -1.44 8.96
C ALA A 38 29.05 -2.47 10.08
N PRO A 39 27.80 -2.94 10.24
CA PRO A 39 27.49 -3.96 11.23
C PRO A 39 28.12 -5.30 10.88
N THR A 40 28.35 -6.15 11.88
CA THR A 40 28.76 -7.54 11.68
C THR A 40 27.65 -8.31 10.97
N PRO A 41 27.99 -9.10 9.92
CA PRO A 41 27.03 -10.01 9.30
C PRO A 41 26.50 -11.04 10.30
N GLU A 42 25.18 -11.21 10.32
CA GLU A 42 24.49 -12.21 11.14
C GLU A 42 23.47 -12.97 10.28
N THR A 43 23.05 -14.14 10.74
CA THR A 43 21.91 -14.88 10.16
C THR A 43 20.72 -14.78 11.13
N ILE A 44 19.49 -15.04 10.66
CA ILE A 44 18.35 -14.99 11.58
C ILE A 44 18.46 -16.04 12.70
N ASP A 45 19.08 -17.18 12.38
CA ASP A 45 19.21 -18.32 13.29
C ASP A 45 20.33 -18.12 14.32
N SER A 46 21.27 -17.21 14.07
CA SER A 46 22.29 -16.82 15.05
C SER A 46 21.80 -15.82 16.09
N LEU A 47 20.58 -15.29 15.94
CA LEU A 47 20.05 -14.30 16.87
C LEU A 47 19.66 -14.94 18.21
N VAL A 48 20.30 -14.49 19.29
CA VAL A 48 20.03 -14.98 20.65
C VAL A 48 19.35 -13.90 21.49
N GLY A 49 18.22 -14.26 22.11
CA GLY A 49 17.51 -13.38 23.06
C GLY A 49 16.83 -12.18 22.41
N VAL A 50 16.13 -12.39 21.28
CA VAL A 50 15.34 -11.32 20.65
C VAL A 50 14.00 -11.21 21.35
N GLU A 51 13.86 -10.22 22.23
CA GLU A 51 12.63 -9.97 22.99
C GLU A 51 11.92 -8.70 22.54
N LYS A 52 12.64 -7.74 21.96
CA LYS A 52 12.08 -6.46 21.49
C LYS A 52 12.47 -6.15 20.06
N ILE A 53 11.46 -6.02 19.21
CA ILE A 53 11.61 -5.76 17.78
C ILE A 53 10.96 -4.41 17.46
N LEU A 54 11.65 -3.57 16.68
CA LEU A 54 11.09 -2.35 16.12
C LEU A 54 11.00 -2.45 14.60
N ILE A 55 9.77 -2.46 14.07
CA ILE A 55 9.51 -2.36 12.63
C ILE A 55 9.43 -0.88 12.22
N ILE A 56 10.24 -0.47 11.24
CA ILE A 56 10.47 0.94 10.91
C ILE A 56 9.94 1.25 9.51
N ARG A 57 8.81 1.98 9.45
CA ARG A 57 8.23 2.47 8.20
C ARG A 57 7.54 3.84 8.37
N PRO A 58 8.28 4.92 8.70
CA PRO A 58 7.74 6.27 8.80
C PRO A 58 7.51 6.88 7.42
N ASN A 59 6.45 6.44 6.72
CA ASN A 59 6.05 6.93 5.41
C ASN A 59 4.59 7.38 5.41
N PHE A 60 4.32 8.55 4.82
CA PHE A 60 2.97 9.15 4.71
C PHE A 60 2.16 8.64 3.50
N ARG A 61 2.75 7.78 2.66
CA ARG A 61 2.05 7.18 1.51
C ARG A 61 1.31 5.92 1.96
N LEU A 62 -0.03 5.95 1.85
CA LEU A 62 -0.92 4.87 2.28
C LEU A 62 -0.57 3.53 1.62
N GLY A 63 -0.41 3.50 0.29
CA GLY A 63 -0.07 2.27 -0.45
C GLY A 63 1.19 1.59 0.07
N ASN A 64 2.26 2.36 0.24
CA ASN A 64 3.53 1.84 0.78
C ASN A 64 3.47 1.34 2.23
N ALA A 65 2.46 1.75 3.02
CA ALA A 65 2.23 1.25 4.37
C ALA A 65 1.41 -0.05 4.33
N LEU A 66 0.42 -0.13 3.43
CA LEU A 66 -0.36 -1.34 3.18
C LEU A 66 0.53 -2.47 2.65
N ILE A 67 1.37 -2.20 1.65
CA ILE A 67 2.29 -3.21 1.08
C ILE A 67 3.17 -3.86 2.15
N SER A 68 3.56 -3.11 3.18
CA SER A 68 4.40 -3.61 4.28
C SER A 68 3.65 -4.39 5.36
N THR A 69 2.32 -4.44 5.34
CA THR A 69 1.54 -5.12 6.38
C THR A 69 1.86 -6.60 6.58
N PRO A 70 2.23 -7.41 5.55
CA PRO A 70 2.54 -8.83 5.75
C PRO A 70 3.82 -9.06 6.56
N VAL A 71 4.74 -8.08 6.58
CA VAL A 71 5.95 -8.14 7.41
C VAL A 71 5.60 -8.34 8.88
N ILE A 72 4.53 -7.68 9.35
CA ILE A 72 4.14 -7.76 10.76
C ILE A 72 3.78 -9.21 11.14
N ASP A 73 3.05 -9.92 10.28
CA ASP A 73 2.68 -11.32 10.54
C ASP A 73 3.91 -12.23 10.48
N ALA A 74 4.79 -12.05 9.49
CA ALA A 74 6.00 -12.84 9.37
C ALA A 74 6.91 -12.69 10.62
N PHE A 75 7.05 -11.48 11.16
CA PHE A 75 7.80 -11.27 12.39
C PHE A 75 7.09 -11.82 13.63
N ARG A 76 5.75 -11.72 13.71
CA ARG A 76 4.98 -12.31 14.81
C ARG A 76 5.04 -13.83 14.79
N GLU A 77 5.03 -14.46 13.63
CA GLU A 77 5.14 -15.91 13.47
C GLU A 77 6.55 -16.40 13.86
N ARG A 78 7.60 -15.70 13.41
CA ARG A 78 8.99 -16.07 13.75
C ARG A 78 9.34 -15.78 15.22
N PHE A 79 8.80 -14.72 15.80
CA PHE A 79 9.06 -14.33 17.19
C PHE A 79 7.75 -14.14 17.98
N PRO A 80 7.03 -15.24 18.32
CA PRO A 80 5.71 -15.14 18.95
C PRO A 80 5.70 -14.41 20.30
N SER A 81 6.74 -14.64 21.12
CA SER A 81 6.90 -14.05 22.45
C SER A 81 7.53 -12.67 22.45
N ALA A 82 8.10 -12.22 21.33
CA ALA A 82 8.75 -10.91 21.28
C ALA A 82 7.73 -9.79 21.26
N ARG A 83 8.05 -8.69 21.92
CA ARG A 83 7.33 -7.43 21.77
C ARG A 83 7.70 -6.80 20.42
N ILE A 84 6.69 -6.56 19.59
CA ILE A 84 6.81 -5.95 18.26
C ILE A 84 6.22 -4.55 18.31
N ASP A 85 7.10 -3.56 18.33
CA ASP A 85 6.73 -2.16 18.20
C ASP A 85 6.85 -1.71 16.74
N TYR A 86 6.08 -0.69 16.35
CA TYR A 86 6.06 -0.19 14.98
C TYR A 86 6.20 1.34 14.94
N LEU A 87 7.17 1.85 14.19
CA LEU A 87 7.30 3.27 13.87
C LEU A 87 6.52 3.62 12.59
N ALA A 88 5.30 4.12 12.79
CA ALA A 88 4.38 4.57 11.74
C ALA A 88 4.32 6.11 11.64
N THR A 89 3.40 6.62 10.82
CA THR A 89 3.05 8.04 10.79
C THR A 89 1.62 8.24 11.27
N ASP A 90 1.31 9.45 11.74
CA ASP A 90 -0.07 9.86 12.09
C ASP A 90 -1.10 9.55 10.98
N LYS A 91 -0.69 9.63 9.71
CA LYS A 91 -1.56 9.35 8.56
C LYS A 91 -1.76 7.85 8.26
N THR A 92 -0.77 7.01 8.53
CA THR A 92 -0.77 5.60 8.10
C THR A 92 -1.07 4.62 9.22
N TRP A 93 -0.92 5.03 10.47
CA TRP A 93 -1.22 4.17 11.63
C TRP A 93 -2.63 3.56 11.62
N PRO A 94 -3.71 4.25 11.16
CA PRO A 94 -5.04 3.65 11.18
C PRO A 94 -5.11 2.38 10.33
N LEU A 95 -4.32 2.28 9.27
CA LEU A 95 -4.26 1.10 8.39
C LEU A 95 -3.57 -0.10 9.05
N LEU A 96 -2.89 0.10 10.17
CA LEU A 96 -2.16 -0.93 10.90
C LEU A 96 -2.89 -1.37 12.18
N GLN A 97 -4.05 -0.78 12.47
CA GLN A 97 -4.91 -1.24 13.58
C GLN A 97 -5.33 -2.70 13.32
N GLN A 98 -5.56 -3.45 14.41
CA GLN A 98 -5.88 -4.88 14.41
C GLN A 98 -4.72 -5.80 13.96
N ARG A 99 -3.55 -5.25 13.66
CA ARG A 99 -2.33 -6.04 13.40
C ARG A 99 -1.64 -6.40 14.71
N PRO A 100 -0.86 -7.51 14.77
CA PRO A 100 -0.23 -7.99 16.00
C PRO A 100 1.01 -7.16 16.39
N VAL A 101 0.80 -5.85 16.58
CA VAL A 101 1.77 -4.84 17.01
C VAL A 101 1.43 -4.43 18.43
N ASP A 102 2.40 -4.46 19.33
CA ASP A 102 2.23 -4.16 20.74
C ASP A 102 2.20 -2.66 21.01
N TYR A 103 3.01 -1.88 20.31
CA TYR A 103 3.04 -0.43 20.46
C TYR A 103 3.36 0.34 19.18
N PHE A 104 2.63 1.43 18.93
CA PHE A 104 2.89 2.32 17.81
C PHE A 104 3.62 3.60 18.25
N PHE A 105 4.79 3.83 17.66
CA PHE A 105 5.42 5.14 17.67
C PHE A 105 4.96 5.92 16.44
N LEU A 106 4.47 7.14 16.64
CA LEU A 106 3.92 7.96 15.55
C LEU A 106 4.83 9.13 15.23
N LEU A 107 5.33 9.17 14.00
CA LEU A 107 5.98 10.36 13.45
C LEU A 107 4.95 11.27 12.79
N SER A 108 4.69 12.43 13.39
CA SER A 108 3.83 13.43 12.76
C SER A 108 4.53 14.16 11.62
N ARG A 109 3.78 14.60 10.63
CA ARG A 109 4.31 15.45 9.54
C ARG A 109 4.90 16.77 10.06
N SER A 110 4.37 17.26 11.18
CA SER A 110 4.87 18.46 11.86
C SER A 110 6.29 18.29 12.44
N ALA A 111 6.67 17.06 12.78
CA ALA A 111 8.00 16.74 13.31
C ALA A 111 9.11 16.96 12.27
N ILE A 112 8.78 16.91 10.97
CA ILE A 112 9.72 17.25 9.88
C ILE A 112 10.20 18.70 10.01
N LEU A 113 9.34 19.60 10.51
CA LEU A 113 9.65 21.02 10.70
C LEU A 113 10.18 21.34 12.11
N ARG A 114 10.21 20.33 12.99
CA ARG A 114 10.55 20.48 14.41
C ARG A 114 11.61 19.44 14.77
N PRO A 115 12.90 19.72 14.48
CA PRO A 115 13.98 18.73 14.64
C PRO A 115 14.10 18.19 16.07
N TRP A 116 13.74 18.98 17.09
CA TRP A 116 13.71 18.51 18.49
C TRP A 116 12.71 17.37 18.70
N GLN A 117 11.57 17.33 18.00
CA GLN A 117 10.62 16.21 18.09
C GLN A 117 11.22 14.92 17.54
N CYS A 118 12.03 15.00 16.47
CA CYS A 118 12.78 13.86 15.95
C CYS A 118 13.83 13.37 16.95
N VAL A 119 14.54 14.29 17.62
CA VAL A 119 15.51 13.94 18.68
C VAL A 119 14.83 13.31 19.88
N THR A 120 13.70 13.85 20.33
CA THR A 120 12.90 13.28 21.44
C THR A 120 12.39 11.89 21.09
N LEU A 121 11.86 11.69 19.87
CA LEU A 121 11.44 10.38 19.38
C LEU A 121 12.62 9.40 19.37
N LEU A 122 13.77 9.83 18.84
CA LEU A 122 14.97 8.99 18.79
C LEU A 122 15.46 8.60 20.19
N ARG A 123 15.51 9.55 21.14
CA ARG A 123 15.84 9.27 22.55
C ARG A 123 14.87 8.27 23.17
N ARG A 124 13.56 8.44 22.91
CA ARG A 124 12.52 7.52 23.41
C ARG A 124 12.69 6.11 22.83
N LEU A 125 12.98 5.99 21.55
CA LEU A 125 13.26 4.71 20.89
C LEU A 125 14.55 4.06 21.41
N ARG A 126 15.63 4.84 21.60
CA ARG A 126 16.89 4.36 22.19
C ARG A 126 16.68 3.84 23.61
N ALA A 127 15.84 4.50 24.40
CA ALA A 127 15.53 4.07 25.77
C ALA A 127 14.82 2.71 25.84
N GLN A 128 14.15 2.27 24.77
CA GLN A 128 13.52 0.94 24.74
C GLN A 128 14.52 -0.22 24.66
N ARG A 129 15.76 0.04 24.19
CA ARG A 129 16.82 -0.97 23.98
C ARG A 129 16.33 -2.16 23.16
N TYR A 130 16.00 -1.92 21.89
CA TYR A 130 15.56 -2.98 20.97
C TYR A 130 16.69 -3.96 20.65
N ASP A 131 16.35 -5.23 20.56
CA ASP A 131 17.26 -6.28 20.10
C ASP A 131 17.35 -6.27 18.59
N LEU A 132 16.24 -6.06 17.89
CA LEU A 132 16.18 -6.07 16.44
C LEU A 132 15.45 -4.85 15.88
N ALA A 133 16.09 -4.13 14.98
CA ALA A 133 15.47 -3.03 14.23
C ALA A 133 15.34 -3.36 12.75
N VAL A 134 14.11 -3.29 12.22
CA VAL A 134 13.78 -3.76 10.87
C VAL A 134 13.35 -2.59 9.99
N GLN A 135 14.18 -2.25 9.00
CA GLN A 135 13.80 -1.30 7.95
C GLN A 135 13.05 -2.02 6.83
N VAL A 136 11.74 -1.77 6.74
CA VAL A 136 10.87 -2.50 5.80
C VAL A 136 11.11 -2.15 4.32
N SER A 137 11.71 -1.00 4.02
CA SER A 137 11.82 -0.53 2.64
C SER A 137 13.18 0.07 2.36
N GLY A 138 13.89 -0.57 1.45
CA GLY A 138 15.16 -0.11 0.91
C GLY A 138 15.04 1.29 0.29
N GLY A 139 15.97 2.18 0.63
CA GLY A 139 16.03 3.55 0.11
C GLY A 139 15.19 4.59 0.85
N SER A 140 14.50 4.24 1.94
CA SER A 140 13.96 5.24 2.86
C SER A 140 15.08 5.86 3.71
N THR A 141 15.40 7.13 3.46
CA THR A 141 16.42 7.85 4.23
C THR A 141 16.03 7.99 5.71
N SER A 142 14.77 8.34 6.00
CA SER A 142 14.30 8.48 7.39
C SER A 142 14.29 7.14 8.12
N GLY A 143 13.85 6.07 7.46
CA GLY A 143 13.93 4.72 8.02
C GLY A 143 15.36 4.29 8.32
N PHE A 144 16.29 4.56 7.40
CA PHE A 144 17.71 4.25 7.57
C PHE A 144 18.34 4.98 8.75
N ILE A 145 18.11 6.29 8.84
CA ILE A 145 18.62 7.12 9.93
C ILE A 145 18.12 6.58 11.28
N VAL A 146 16.82 6.31 11.40
CA VAL A 146 16.25 5.79 12.66
C VAL A 146 16.87 4.42 12.98
N THR A 147 16.85 3.48 12.03
CA THR A 147 17.37 2.11 12.24
C THR A 147 18.80 2.12 12.75
N ARG A 148 19.66 2.99 12.19
CA ARG A 148 21.06 3.07 12.57
C ARG A 148 21.32 3.85 13.86
N LEU A 149 20.51 4.88 14.16
CA LEU A 149 20.72 5.73 15.33
C LEU A 149 19.99 5.24 16.58
N ILE A 150 19.09 4.27 16.51
CA ILE A 150 18.42 3.74 17.71
C ILE A 150 19.31 2.82 18.55
N GLY A 151 20.44 2.37 18.01
CA GLY A 151 21.38 1.52 18.73
C GLY A 151 20.81 0.15 19.10
N ALA A 152 20.00 -0.45 18.21
CA ALA A 152 19.57 -1.83 18.38
C ALA A 152 20.76 -2.80 18.27
N ARG A 153 20.69 -3.94 18.97
CA ARG A 153 21.73 -4.98 18.95
C ARG A 153 21.95 -5.53 17.54
N TYR A 154 20.85 -5.79 16.83
CA TYR A 154 20.82 -6.29 15.46
C TYR A 154 19.97 -5.36 14.58
N THR A 155 20.31 -5.32 13.30
CA THR A 155 19.58 -4.53 12.31
C THR A 155 19.27 -5.38 11.08
N MET A 156 18.09 -5.17 10.50
CA MET A 156 17.64 -5.89 9.32
C MET A 156 17.04 -4.93 8.29
N GLY A 157 17.29 -5.16 7.01
CA GLY A 157 16.72 -4.34 5.94
C GLY A 157 17.26 -4.67 4.56
N SER A 158 16.82 -3.92 3.54
CA SER A 158 17.36 -4.04 2.18
C SER A 158 18.48 -3.03 1.95
N GLY A 159 19.71 -3.53 1.82
CA GLY A 159 20.87 -2.75 1.41
C GLY A 159 20.74 -2.17 0.00
N LYS A 160 21.55 -1.16 -0.33
CA LYS A 160 21.74 -0.67 -1.70
C LYS A 160 23.23 -0.51 -1.99
N GLY A 161 23.67 -1.07 -3.12
CA GLY A 161 25.08 -1.07 -3.55
C GLY A 161 25.89 -2.20 -2.91
N HIS A 162 27.21 -2.11 -2.99
CA HIS A 162 28.14 -3.14 -2.51
C HIS A 162 28.46 -3.07 -1.00
N GLN A 163 27.91 -2.09 -0.28
CA GLN A 163 28.18 -1.88 1.15
C GLN A 163 27.05 -2.44 2.00
N ARG A 164 27.40 -3.25 3.00
CA ARG A 164 26.46 -3.84 3.96
C ARG A 164 26.01 -2.81 4.99
N TRP A 165 24.70 -2.60 5.09
CA TRP A 165 24.12 -1.58 5.98
C TRP A 165 23.43 -2.15 7.21
N TYR A 166 23.11 -3.43 7.17
CA TYR A 166 22.36 -4.14 8.20
C TYR A 166 23.06 -5.44 8.58
N SER A 167 22.87 -5.90 9.81
CA SER A 167 23.38 -7.20 10.27
C SER A 167 22.82 -8.32 9.38
N ILE A 168 21.51 -8.25 9.11
CA ILE A 168 20.78 -9.16 8.22
C ILE A 168 20.26 -8.38 7.02
N GLU A 169 20.63 -8.79 5.80
CA GLU A 169 20.12 -8.16 4.58
C GLU A 169 19.03 -9.00 3.93
N ALA A 170 18.08 -8.32 3.28
CA ALA A 170 17.06 -8.97 2.46
C ALA A 170 17.68 -9.86 1.37
N GLU A 171 17.07 -11.00 1.10
CA GLU A 171 17.56 -11.95 0.10
C GLU A 171 17.02 -11.64 -1.29
N GLY A 172 17.93 -11.43 -2.23
CA GLY A 172 17.60 -11.15 -3.63
C GLY A 172 17.09 -9.73 -3.88
N THR A 173 16.85 -9.43 -5.14
CA THR A 173 16.29 -8.13 -5.57
C THR A 173 14.97 -8.38 -6.30
N SER A 174 14.03 -7.46 -6.13
CA SER A 174 12.80 -7.47 -6.95
C SER A 174 12.50 -6.07 -7.45
N SER A 175 12.02 -6.00 -8.68
CA SER A 175 11.46 -4.80 -9.28
C SER A 175 10.06 -4.49 -8.74
N HIS A 176 9.34 -5.49 -8.21
CA HIS A 176 7.99 -5.35 -7.69
C HIS A 176 7.97 -5.11 -6.18
N ALA A 177 7.18 -4.14 -5.74
CA ALA A 177 7.14 -3.72 -4.35
C ALA A 177 6.59 -4.79 -3.40
N TYR A 178 5.68 -5.64 -3.88
CA TYR A 178 5.10 -6.71 -3.07
C TYR A 178 6.12 -7.83 -2.84
N ASP A 179 6.88 -8.19 -3.87
CA ASP A 179 7.91 -9.23 -3.80
C ASP A 179 9.13 -8.75 -2.99
N ALA A 180 9.41 -7.44 -3.01
CA ALA A 180 10.44 -6.86 -2.15
C ALA A 180 10.17 -7.08 -0.66
N ILE A 181 8.89 -7.18 -0.26
CA ILE A 181 8.49 -7.52 1.10
C ILE A 181 8.76 -8.99 1.39
N VAL A 182 8.41 -9.89 0.47
CA VAL A 182 8.71 -11.32 0.58
C VAL A 182 10.22 -11.57 0.66
N ASN A 183 11.01 -10.88 -0.16
CA ASN A 183 12.46 -10.95 -0.15
C ASN A 183 13.06 -10.46 1.17
N LEU A 184 12.47 -9.42 1.77
CA LEU A 184 12.88 -8.94 3.09
C LEU A 184 12.62 -10.00 4.16
N THR A 185 11.49 -10.69 4.12
CA THR A 185 11.11 -11.67 5.15
C THR A 185 11.65 -13.07 4.90
N ARG A 186 12.17 -13.37 3.71
CA ARG A 186 12.71 -14.70 3.37
C ARG A 186 13.74 -15.23 4.38
N PRO A 187 14.69 -14.42 4.88
CA PRO A 187 15.62 -14.87 5.92
C PRO A 187 14.94 -15.36 7.19
N LEU A 188 13.69 -14.99 7.48
CA LEU A 188 12.97 -15.42 8.68
C LEU A 188 12.58 -16.90 8.66
N GLY A 189 12.62 -17.55 7.49
CA GLY A 189 12.21 -18.95 7.33
C GLY A 189 10.70 -19.19 7.46
N VAL A 190 9.89 -18.12 7.43
CA VAL A 190 8.41 -18.20 7.51
C VAL A 190 7.76 -17.75 6.21
N ALA A 191 6.54 -18.21 5.95
CA ALA A 191 5.77 -17.79 4.80
C ALA A 191 5.37 -16.32 4.95
N CYS A 192 5.59 -15.53 3.91
CA CYS A 192 5.11 -14.15 3.84
C CYS A 192 4.22 -14.00 2.61
N ARG A 193 3.00 -13.51 2.84
CA ARG A 193 2.10 -13.17 1.74
C ARG A 193 2.70 -12.07 0.90
N ASN A 194 2.61 -12.22 -0.42
CA ASN A 194 2.99 -11.21 -1.41
C ASN A 194 1.82 -10.25 -1.70
N ARG A 195 0.91 -10.04 -0.74
CA ARG A 195 -0.29 -9.20 -0.87
C ARG A 195 -0.55 -8.47 0.44
N PRO A 196 -0.92 -7.18 0.42
CA PRO A 196 -1.22 -6.44 1.64
C PRO A 196 -2.43 -7.02 2.38
N LEU A 197 -2.57 -6.66 3.66
CA LEU A 197 -3.62 -7.13 4.55
C LEU A 197 -4.22 -5.95 5.31
N LEU A 198 -5.54 -5.90 5.40
CA LEU A 198 -6.24 -4.96 6.26
C LEU A 198 -7.45 -5.66 6.89
N GLN A 199 -7.55 -5.61 8.21
CA GLN A 199 -8.71 -6.11 8.93
C GLN A 199 -9.67 -4.97 9.23
N ILE A 200 -10.94 -5.17 8.81
CA ILE A 200 -12.06 -4.28 9.10
C ILE A 200 -12.85 -4.87 10.28
N THR A 201 -13.19 -4.04 11.26
CA THR A 201 -13.97 -4.48 12.42
C THR A 201 -15.46 -4.59 12.08
N GLU A 202 -16.22 -5.36 12.86
CA GLU A 202 -17.67 -5.47 12.67
C GLU A 202 -18.37 -4.11 12.79
N GLN A 203 -17.92 -3.26 13.71
CA GLN A 203 -18.45 -1.90 13.86
C GLN A 203 -18.23 -1.06 12.59
N GLU A 204 -17.06 -1.17 11.97
CA GLU A 204 -16.76 -0.47 10.71
C GLU A 204 -17.61 -1.00 9.56
N ARG A 205 -17.83 -2.33 9.49
CA ARG A 205 -18.73 -2.93 8.50
C ARG A 205 -20.17 -2.46 8.67
N TYR A 206 -20.66 -2.38 9.90
CA TYR A 206 -22.00 -1.87 10.18
C TYR A 206 -22.15 -0.42 9.70
N GLN A 207 -21.20 0.45 10.06
CA GLN A 207 -21.19 1.84 9.60
C GLN A 207 -21.11 1.97 8.08
N ALA A 208 -20.35 1.09 7.42
CA ALA A 208 -20.26 1.04 5.97
C ALA A 208 -21.58 0.66 5.31
N ILE A 209 -22.30 -0.35 5.84
CA ILE A 209 -23.62 -0.74 5.34
C ILE A 209 -24.59 0.43 5.43
N THR A 210 -24.69 1.09 6.60
CA THR A 210 -25.55 2.28 6.77
C THR A 210 -25.19 3.37 5.76
N LYS A 211 -23.88 3.60 5.53
CA LYS A 211 -23.43 4.60 4.57
C LYS A 211 -23.81 4.24 3.13
N ILE A 212 -23.68 2.97 2.74
CA ILE A 212 -24.05 2.48 1.41
C ILE A 212 -25.56 2.62 1.21
N GLN A 213 -26.37 2.26 2.20
CA GLN A 213 -27.83 2.38 2.13
C GLN A 213 -28.26 3.85 1.95
N GLN A 214 -27.64 4.78 2.68
CA GLN A 214 -27.89 6.22 2.51
C GLN A 214 -27.55 6.73 1.11
N LEU A 215 -26.52 6.18 0.47
CA LEU A 215 -26.14 6.54 -0.90
C LEU A 215 -27.12 5.91 -1.91
N ALA A 216 -27.53 4.66 -1.69
CA ALA A 216 -28.45 3.94 -2.56
C ALA A 216 -29.89 4.49 -2.52
N SER A 217 -30.38 4.91 -1.34
CA SER A 217 -31.74 5.44 -1.15
C SER A 217 -31.98 6.78 -1.86
N LEU A 218 -30.94 7.43 -2.37
CA LEU A 218 -31.09 8.64 -3.18
C LEU A 218 -31.75 8.36 -4.55
N HIS A 219 -31.84 7.10 -4.98
CA HIS A 219 -32.17 6.76 -6.37
C HIS A 219 -33.30 5.72 -6.52
N SER A 220 -33.85 5.14 -5.45
CA SER A 220 -34.95 4.15 -5.56
C SER A 220 -35.70 3.92 -4.23
N GLU A 221 -37.00 3.62 -4.33
CA GLU A 221 -37.85 3.11 -3.23
C GLU A 221 -37.72 1.59 -3.03
N GLN A 222 -37.03 0.87 -3.92
CA GLN A 222 -36.75 -0.56 -3.75
C GLN A 222 -35.66 -0.79 -2.69
N PRO A 223 -35.64 -1.98 -2.04
CA PRO A 223 -34.60 -2.31 -1.06
C PRO A 223 -33.21 -2.10 -1.67
N PRO A 224 -32.27 -1.50 -0.90
CA PRO A 224 -31.01 -1.04 -1.44
C PRO A 224 -30.19 -2.23 -1.95
N ASP A 225 -30.06 -2.35 -3.28
CA ASP A 225 -29.05 -3.21 -3.88
C ASP A 225 -27.67 -2.67 -3.47
N THR A 226 -27.00 -3.44 -2.61
CA THR A 226 -25.68 -3.11 -2.07
C THR A 226 -24.55 -3.46 -3.02
N ASN A 227 -24.84 -3.99 -4.22
CA ASN A 227 -23.82 -4.24 -5.23
C ASN A 227 -23.51 -2.96 -6.00
N PHE A 228 -22.24 -2.58 -6.01
CA PHE A 228 -21.77 -1.42 -6.77
C PHE A 228 -20.33 -1.59 -7.22
N ILE A 229 -19.98 -0.85 -8.27
CA ILE A 229 -18.60 -0.60 -8.68
C ILE A 229 -18.09 0.66 -7.98
N ALA A 230 -16.98 0.55 -7.27
CA ALA A 230 -16.30 1.71 -6.71
C ALA A 230 -15.48 2.40 -7.81
N ILE A 231 -15.64 3.72 -7.97
CA ILE A 231 -14.80 4.54 -8.85
C ILE A 231 -14.05 5.54 -7.99
N PHE A 232 -12.74 5.38 -7.84
CA PHE A 232 -11.91 6.36 -7.15
C PHE A 232 -11.19 7.25 -8.16
N VAL A 233 -11.50 8.55 -8.19
CA VAL A 233 -10.97 9.46 -9.23
C VAL A 233 -9.62 10.10 -8.87
N GLY A 234 -9.21 10.00 -7.60
CA GLY A 234 -8.04 10.70 -7.07
C GLY A 234 -6.71 10.10 -7.52
N GLY A 235 -5.67 10.92 -7.54
CA GLY A 235 -4.35 10.52 -8.03
C GLY A 235 -3.26 11.52 -7.68
N HIS A 236 -2.01 11.06 -7.71
CA HIS A 236 -0.86 11.88 -7.33
C HIS A 236 -0.05 12.33 -8.55
N GLN A 237 0.13 13.64 -8.70
CA GLN A 237 0.96 14.27 -9.74
C GLN A 237 0.56 13.82 -11.16
N ASN A 238 1.50 13.29 -11.93
CA ASN A 238 1.34 12.85 -13.32
C ASN A 238 0.54 11.54 -13.49
N LYS A 239 0.04 10.96 -12.39
CA LYS A 239 -0.86 9.80 -12.42
C LYS A 239 -2.34 10.18 -12.46
N ARG A 240 -2.67 11.47 -12.32
CA ARG A 240 -4.06 11.97 -12.36
C ARG A 240 -4.64 11.79 -13.75
N TRP A 241 -5.92 11.42 -13.81
CA TRP A 241 -6.70 11.41 -15.05
C TRP A 241 -7.48 12.72 -15.19
N PRO A 242 -7.69 13.22 -16.43
CA PRO A 242 -8.43 14.45 -16.68
C PRO A 242 -9.91 14.29 -16.29
N LEU A 243 -10.59 15.41 -15.99
CA LEU A 243 -11.99 15.40 -15.56
C LEU A 243 -12.89 14.76 -16.63
N GLU A 244 -12.61 15.05 -17.90
CA GLU A 244 -13.35 14.58 -19.07
C GLU A 244 -13.37 13.05 -19.12
N PHE A 245 -12.26 12.39 -18.77
CA PHE A 245 -12.20 10.94 -18.70
C PHE A 245 -13.20 10.38 -17.67
N TRP A 246 -13.28 11.00 -16.49
CA TRP A 246 -14.19 10.55 -15.44
C TRP A 246 -15.66 10.80 -15.79
N LEU A 247 -15.96 11.94 -16.42
CA LEU A 247 -17.33 12.24 -16.89
C LEU A 247 -17.77 11.25 -17.96
N MET A 248 -16.90 10.96 -18.94
CA MET A 248 -17.20 9.95 -19.97
C MET A 248 -17.36 8.54 -19.39
N LEU A 249 -16.56 8.18 -18.38
CA LEU A 249 -16.74 6.90 -17.68
C LEU A 249 -18.11 6.84 -16.98
N ILE A 250 -18.47 7.91 -16.26
CA ILE A 250 -19.78 8.04 -15.61
C ILE A 250 -20.92 7.89 -16.63
N ASP A 251 -20.84 8.60 -17.77
CA ASP A 251 -21.83 8.49 -18.84
C ASP A 251 -21.95 7.06 -19.38
N ALA A 252 -20.81 6.38 -19.57
CA ALA A 252 -20.79 5.01 -20.08
C ALA A 252 -21.34 3.98 -19.09
N MET A 253 -21.20 4.22 -17.77
CA MET A 253 -21.77 3.40 -16.71
C MET A 253 -23.29 3.58 -16.63
N GLU A 254 -23.77 4.83 -16.70
CA GLU A 254 -25.20 5.18 -16.74
C GLU A 254 -25.90 4.55 -17.94
N ALA A 255 -25.32 4.69 -19.14
CA ALA A 255 -25.89 4.11 -20.37
C ALA A 255 -26.06 2.59 -20.30
N ARG A 256 -25.26 1.92 -19.46
CA ARG A 256 -25.29 0.46 -19.25
C ARG A 256 -26.03 0.03 -17.99
N LYS A 257 -26.63 0.98 -17.27
CA LYS A 257 -27.40 0.71 -16.04
C LYS A 257 -26.57 0.01 -14.96
N ILE A 258 -25.25 0.26 -14.93
CA ILE A 258 -24.35 -0.33 -13.94
C ILE A 258 -24.37 0.57 -12.70
N ARG A 259 -24.62 0.00 -11.52
CA ARG A 259 -24.54 0.73 -10.25
C ARG A 259 -23.10 1.05 -9.86
N TYR A 260 -22.85 2.29 -9.45
CA TYR A 260 -21.52 2.72 -9.02
C TYR A 260 -21.54 3.80 -7.94
N ILE A 261 -20.44 3.88 -7.19
CA ILE A 261 -20.21 4.95 -6.22
C ILE A 261 -18.89 5.62 -6.55
N VAL A 262 -18.92 6.94 -6.73
CA VAL A 262 -17.74 7.77 -6.97
C VAL A 262 -17.15 8.23 -5.64
N PHE A 263 -15.87 7.99 -5.45
CA PHE A 263 -15.10 8.38 -4.27
C PHE A 263 -14.02 9.39 -4.63
N LEU A 264 -13.83 10.37 -3.74
CA LEU A 264 -12.83 11.41 -3.86
C LEU A 264 -11.91 11.44 -2.64
N GLY A 265 -10.64 11.74 -2.87
CA GLY A 265 -9.74 12.14 -1.80
C GLY A 265 -10.00 13.59 -1.36
N PRO A 266 -9.49 13.98 -0.18
CA PRO A 266 -9.64 15.35 0.32
C PRO A 266 -8.85 16.39 -0.50
N GLU A 267 -7.92 15.97 -1.36
CA GLU A 267 -7.11 16.88 -2.20
C GLU A 267 -7.75 17.12 -3.59
N GLU A 268 -8.89 16.49 -3.87
CA GLU A 268 -9.54 16.39 -5.17
C GLU A 268 -10.73 17.38 -5.30
N PHE A 269 -10.72 18.45 -4.51
CA PHE A 269 -11.80 19.45 -4.43
C PHE A 269 -12.21 20.02 -5.80
N ARG A 270 -11.28 20.13 -6.76
CA ARG A 270 -11.55 20.63 -8.12
C ARG A 270 -12.45 19.69 -8.95
N LEU A 271 -12.45 18.40 -8.63
CA LEU A 271 -13.28 17.41 -9.32
C LEU A 271 -14.67 17.29 -8.69
N LEU A 272 -14.85 17.76 -7.45
CA LEU A 272 -16.07 17.57 -6.68
C LEU A 272 -17.29 18.19 -7.37
N ALA A 273 -17.27 19.52 -7.59
CA ALA A 273 -18.44 20.22 -8.11
C ALA A 273 -18.88 19.74 -9.53
N PRO A 274 -17.97 19.50 -10.50
CA PRO A 274 -18.37 18.97 -11.80
C PRO A 274 -18.95 17.55 -11.73
N ILE A 275 -18.35 16.66 -10.93
CA ILE A 275 -18.84 15.28 -10.75
C ILE A 275 -20.20 15.29 -10.04
N GLU A 276 -20.33 16.07 -8.97
CA GLU A 276 -21.60 16.24 -8.25
C GLU A 276 -22.69 16.75 -9.18
N LYS A 277 -22.41 17.79 -9.98
CA LYS A 277 -23.36 18.31 -10.97
C LYS A 277 -23.80 17.23 -11.95
N ARG A 278 -22.88 16.39 -12.44
CA ARG A 278 -23.22 15.28 -13.34
C ARG A 278 -24.05 14.20 -12.65
N LEU A 279 -23.80 13.93 -11.38
CA LEU A 279 -24.49 12.89 -10.62
C LEU A 279 -25.89 13.31 -10.13
N LYS A 280 -26.24 14.60 -10.14
CA LYS A 280 -27.61 15.06 -9.82
C LYS A 280 -28.70 14.44 -10.69
N SER A 281 -28.38 14.08 -11.93
CA SER A 281 -29.29 13.42 -12.87
C SER A 281 -28.97 11.95 -13.12
N SER A 282 -28.14 11.35 -12.25
CA SER A 282 -27.73 9.95 -12.35
C SER A 282 -28.84 9.06 -11.80
N LEU A 283 -29.07 7.91 -12.43
CA LEU A 283 -30.03 6.91 -11.96
C LEU A 283 -29.32 5.75 -11.23
N TYR A 284 -28.03 5.55 -11.50
CA TYR A 284 -27.27 4.39 -11.01
C TYR A 284 -26.03 4.76 -10.19
N GLY A 285 -25.67 6.04 -10.18
CA GLY A 285 -24.43 6.55 -9.60
C GLY A 285 -24.68 7.40 -8.37
N SER A 286 -23.83 7.24 -7.36
CA SER A 286 -23.82 8.11 -6.17
C SER A 286 -22.47 8.73 -5.92
N LEU A 287 -22.45 9.91 -5.30
CA LEU A 287 -21.23 10.56 -4.85
C LEU A 287 -21.01 10.31 -3.36
N CYS A 288 -19.92 9.67 -3.01
CA CYS A 288 -19.50 9.57 -1.62
C CYS A 288 -18.50 10.70 -1.29
N SER A 289 -18.88 11.57 -0.36
CA SER A 289 -17.96 12.56 0.21
C SER A 289 -16.72 11.88 0.83
N PRO A 290 -15.57 12.58 0.91
CA PRO A 290 -14.36 12.02 1.51
C PRO A 290 -14.60 11.46 2.92
N LEU A 291 -14.17 10.23 3.16
CA LEU A 291 -14.30 9.53 4.44
C LEU A 291 -12.93 9.40 5.14
N PRO A 292 -12.91 9.26 6.48
CA PRO A 292 -11.75 8.72 7.17
C PRO A 292 -11.31 7.39 6.55
N ILE A 293 -10.00 7.15 6.49
CA ILE A 293 -9.44 6.07 5.66
C ILE A 293 -10.00 4.67 5.98
N ARG A 294 -10.28 4.38 7.25
CA ARG A 294 -10.84 3.08 7.65
C ARG A 294 -12.32 2.95 7.30
N HIS A 295 -13.09 4.04 7.39
CA HIS A 295 -14.49 4.05 6.94
C HIS A 295 -14.56 3.91 5.41
N PHE A 296 -13.65 4.56 4.67
CA PHE A 296 -13.51 4.33 3.24
C PHE A 296 -13.16 2.86 2.94
N ALA A 297 -12.21 2.27 3.68
CA ALA A 297 -11.85 0.86 3.53
C ALA A 297 -13.05 -0.06 3.76
N ALA A 298 -13.84 0.17 4.80
CA ALA A 298 -15.01 -0.65 5.11
C ALA A 298 -16.12 -0.52 4.05
N VAL A 299 -16.34 0.66 3.48
CA VAL A 299 -17.25 0.81 2.33
C VAL A 299 -16.67 0.11 1.09
N LEU A 300 -15.38 0.25 0.85
CA LEU A 300 -14.69 -0.37 -0.28
C LEU A 300 -14.71 -1.90 -0.21
N GLU A 301 -14.59 -2.51 0.98
CA GLU A 301 -14.70 -3.96 1.21
C GLU A 301 -16.00 -4.56 0.64
N ARG A 302 -17.06 -3.75 0.52
CA ARG A 302 -18.36 -4.17 0.00
C ARG A 302 -18.52 -3.97 -1.52
N ALA A 303 -17.56 -3.30 -2.16
CA ALA A 303 -17.60 -3.10 -3.61
C ALA A 303 -17.26 -4.41 -4.34
N ARG A 304 -17.89 -4.66 -5.48
CA ARG A 304 -17.53 -5.81 -6.34
C ARG A 304 -16.17 -5.62 -7.02
N LEU A 305 -15.88 -4.38 -7.36
CA LEU A 305 -14.72 -3.98 -8.15
C LEU A 305 -14.38 -2.51 -7.86
N LEU A 306 -13.09 -2.20 -7.82
CA LEU A 306 -12.57 -0.84 -7.79
C LEU A 306 -11.97 -0.46 -9.15
N VAL A 307 -12.44 0.64 -9.74
CA VAL A 307 -11.76 1.34 -10.84
C VAL A 307 -11.01 2.53 -10.27
N THR A 308 -9.69 2.55 -10.41
CA THR A 308 -8.85 3.59 -9.79
C THR A 308 -7.57 3.84 -10.58
N PRO A 309 -7.00 5.05 -10.54
CA PRO A 309 -5.60 5.27 -10.89
C PRO A 309 -4.67 4.53 -9.93
N ASP A 310 -3.40 4.37 -10.32
CA ASP A 310 -2.33 3.95 -9.41
C ASP A 310 -2.16 4.97 -8.27
N SER A 311 -2.82 4.65 -7.15
CA SER A 311 -2.94 5.47 -5.96
C SER A 311 -3.16 4.60 -4.72
N GLY A 312 -3.23 5.21 -3.53
CA GLY A 312 -3.41 4.49 -2.26
C GLY A 312 -4.60 3.51 -2.25
N PRO A 313 -5.80 3.92 -2.72
CA PRO A 313 -6.98 3.04 -2.81
C PRO A 313 -6.78 1.74 -3.59
N MET A 314 -5.93 1.72 -4.62
CA MET A 314 -5.58 0.48 -5.35
C MET A 314 -5.01 -0.58 -4.41
N HIS A 315 -4.09 -0.19 -3.52
CA HIS A 315 -3.52 -1.09 -2.53
C HIS A 315 -4.49 -1.38 -1.38
N LEU A 316 -5.45 -0.49 -1.13
CA LEU A 316 -6.48 -0.70 -0.12
C LEU A 316 -7.45 -1.79 -0.58
N ALA A 317 -7.92 -1.73 -1.82
CA ALA A 317 -8.69 -2.80 -2.45
C ALA A 317 -7.90 -4.11 -2.43
N ALA A 318 -6.61 -4.05 -2.77
CA ALA A 318 -5.74 -5.23 -2.69
C ALA A 318 -5.69 -5.84 -1.27
N ALA A 319 -5.71 -5.01 -0.23
CA ALA A 319 -5.65 -5.46 1.16
C ALA A 319 -6.97 -6.03 1.69
N LEU A 320 -8.07 -5.79 0.97
CA LEU A 320 -9.43 -6.19 1.27
C LEU A 320 -9.94 -7.28 0.31
N ASP A 321 -9.05 -7.80 -0.55
CA ASP A 321 -9.39 -8.76 -1.60
C ASP A 321 -10.51 -8.30 -2.57
N VAL A 322 -10.61 -6.99 -2.77
CA VAL A 322 -11.51 -6.38 -3.75
C VAL A 322 -10.79 -6.33 -5.10
N ALA A 323 -11.45 -6.86 -6.14
CA ALA A 323 -10.92 -6.84 -7.50
C ALA A 323 -10.67 -5.41 -7.98
N THR A 324 -9.56 -5.19 -8.69
CA THR A 324 -9.15 -3.83 -9.08
C THR A 324 -8.84 -3.70 -10.56
N ILE A 325 -9.47 -2.72 -11.23
CA ILE A 325 -9.04 -2.19 -12.53
C ILE A 325 -8.12 -0.99 -12.27
N SER A 326 -6.82 -1.20 -12.48
CA SER A 326 -5.77 -0.21 -12.28
C SER A 326 -5.51 0.58 -13.56
N LEU A 327 -5.82 1.88 -13.53
CA LEU A 327 -5.59 2.80 -14.64
C LEU A 327 -4.17 3.38 -14.58
N VAL A 328 -3.28 2.85 -15.40
CA VAL A 328 -1.85 3.14 -15.34
C VAL A 328 -1.41 4.12 -16.41
N ARG A 329 -0.68 5.17 -15.99
CA ARG A 329 -0.08 6.20 -16.87
C ARG A 329 1.44 6.25 -16.85
N GLN A 330 2.10 5.53 -15.94
CA GLN A 330 3.53 5.65 -15.69
C GLN A 330 4.16 4.25 -15.59
N LYS A 331 5.26 3.98 -16.31
CA LYS A 331 5.84 2.62 -16.35
C LYS A 331 6.28 2.16 -14.96
N LYS A 332 6.77 3.10 -14.14
CA LYS A 332 7.17 2.86 -12.74
C LYS A 332 6.02 2.40 -11.84
N SER A 333 4.77 2.64 -12.22
CA SER A 333 3.58 2.19 -11.50
C SER A 333 3.39 0.69 -11.57
N LEU A 334 3.86 0.04 -12.63
CA LEU A 334 3.75 -1.42 -12.82
C LEU A 334 4.50 -2.20 -11.73
N ALA A 335 5.43 -1.57 -11.01
CA ALA A 335 6.09 -2.14 -9.85
C ALA A 335 5.21 -2.18 -8.59
N PHE A 336 4.01 -1.61 -8.63
CA PHE A 336 3.13 -1.44 -7.46
C PHE A 336 1.70 -1.96 -7.69
N VAL A 337 1.33 -2.31 -8.91
CA VAL A 337 -0.03 -2.78 -9.20
C VAL A 337 -0.27 -4.15 -8.54
N PRO A 338 -1.49 -4.42 -8.04
CA PRO A 338 -1.85 -5.76 -7.61
C PRO A 338 -1.93 -6.70 -8.83
N ARG A 339 -1.71 -7.99 -8.60
CA ARG A 339 -1.47 -8.99 -9.67
C ARG A 339 -2.24 -10.30 -9.46
N GLU A 340 -3.36 -10.28 -8.72
CA GLU A 340 -4.20 -11.49 -8.64
C GLU A 340 -4.90 -11.73 -9.98
N ALA A 341 -5.39 -12.96 -10.19
CA ALA A 341 -6.05 -13.34 -11.44
C ALA A 341 -7.28 -12.47 -11.76
N TYR A 342 -7.94 -11.92 -10.74
CA TYR A 342 -9.10 -11.03 -10.87
C TYR A 342 -8.73 -9.54 -10.95
N ASP A 343 -7.45 -9.17 -10.82
CA ASP A 343 -6.98 -7.80 -10.99
C ASP A 343 -6.71 -7.53 -12.49
N THR A 344 -7.07 -6.34 -12.95
CA THR A 344 -6.84 -5.92 -14.35
C THR A 344 -5.99 -4.65 -14.39
N ILE A 345 -4.98 -4.64 -15.24
CA ILE A 345 -4.09 -3.49 -15.43
C ILE A 345 -4.31 -2.92 -16.83
N LEU A 346 -4.74 -1.67 -16.91
CA LEU A 346 -4.99 -1.00 -18.17
C LEU A 346 -4.01 0.16 -18.37
N TRP A 347 -3.22 0.10 -19.44
CA TRP A 347 -2.25 1.13 -19.80
C TRP A 347 -2.88 2.16 -20.75
N HIS A 348 -3.03 3.41 -20.30
CA HIS A 348 -3.70 4.48 -21.08
C HIS A 348 -4.98 4.04 -21.82
N PRO A 349 -5.94 3.37 -21.14
CA PRO A 349 -7.13 2.85 -21.82
C PRO A 349 -8.06 3.94 -22.32
N GLU A 350 -8.82 3.59 -23.36
CA GLU A 350 -10.07 4.25 -23.71
C GLU A 350 -11.22 3.79 -22.79
N ILE A 351 -12.31 4.56 -22.76
CA ILE A 351 -13.48 4.25 -21.93
C ILE A 351 -14.10 2.91 -22.32
N SER A 352 -14.14 2.58 -23.62
CA SER A 352 -14.61 1.29 -24.13
C SER A 352 -13.87 0.12 -23.50
N THR A 353 -12.54 0.20 -23.40
CA THR A 353 -11.69 -0.81 -22.76
C THR A 353 -11.96 -0.94 -21.27
N VAL A 354 -12.14 0.19 -20.56
CA VAL A 354 -12.47 0.17 -19.13
C VAL A 354 -13.81 -0.53 -18.89
N ILE A 355 -14.82 -0.18 -19.69
CA ILE A 355 -16.15 -0.78 -19.58
C ILE A 355 -16.14 -2.28 -19.88
N GLU A 356 -15.38 -2.70 -20.89
CA GLU A 356 -15.26 -4.12 -21.22
C GLU A 356 -14.56 -4.91 -20.11
N ALA A 357 -13.53 -4.32 -19.48
CA ALA A 357 -12.90 -4.91 -18.31
C ALA A 357 -13.85 -5.02 -17.12
N ILE A 358 -14.71 -4.01 -16.88
CA ILE A 358 -15.75 -4.07 -15.84
C ILE A 358 -16.71 -5.23 -16.11
N ARG A 359 -17.20 -5.38 -17.35
CA ARG A 359 -18.13 -6.45 -17.73
C ARG A 359 -17.51 -7.83 -17.58
N THR A 360 -16.28 -8.00 -18.07
CA THR A 360 -15.53 -9.26 -17.95
C THR A 360 -15.37 -9.66 -16.48
N ASN A 361 -15.02 -8.70 -15.60
CA ASN A 361 -14.87 -8.96 -14.18
C ASN A 361 -16.19 -9.36 -13.51
N LEU A 362 -17.29 -8.65 -13.82
CA LEU A 362 -18.63 -8.97 -13.30
C LEU A 362 -19.11 -10.36 -13.74
N ASN A 363 -18.83 -10.75 -14.99
CA ASN A 363 -19.22 -12.06 -15.52
C ASN A 363 -18.37 -13.18 -14.92
N GLY A 364 -17.07 -12.96 -14.73
CA GLY A 364 -16.15 -13.93 -14.12
C GLY A 364 -16.46 -14.20 -12.65
N GLN A 365 -16.88 -13.17 -11.90
CA GLN A 365 -17.27 -13.34 -10.48
C GLN A 365 -18.59 -14.08 -10.30
N ASN A 366 -19.56 -13.95 -11.22
CA ASN A 366 -20.82 -14.71 -11.16
C ASN A 366 -20.62 -16.23 -11.40
N ALA A 367 -19.46 -16.66 -11.91
CA ALA A 367 -19.10 -18.08 -12.01
C ALA A 367 -18.46 -18.61 -10.71
N THR A 368 -18.12 -17.71 -9.77
CA THR A 368 -17.48 -18.01 -8.49
C THR A 368 -18.24 -17.29 -7.37
N ASP A 369 -19.49 -17.68 -7.13
CA ASP A 369 -20.19 -17.21 -5.93
C ASP A 369 -19.47 -17.71 -4.65
N PRO A 370 -19.53 -16.94 -3.56
CA PRO A 370 -18.56 -17.02 -2.48
C PRO A 370 -18.74 -18.27 -1.63
N VAL A 371 -17.66 -19.05 -1.50
CA VAL A 371 -17.52 -20.09 -0.48
C VAL A 371 -17.72 -19.44 0.89
N GLN A 372 -18.83 -19.81 1.52
CA GLN A 372 -19.08 -19.59 2.94
C GLN A 372 -17.85 -20.02 3.74
N SER A 373 -17.51 -19.22 4.75
CA SER A 373 -16.47 -19.48 5.74
C SER A 373 -16.29 -20.97 6.06
N ALA A 374 -15.19 -21.55 5.58
CA ALA A 374 -14.69 -22.82 6.07
C ALA A 374 -13.17 -22.71 6.25
N SER A 375 -12.79 -22.84 7.51
CA SER A 375 -11.46 -23.18 7.99
C SER A 375 -10.80 -24.32 7.20
N ALA A 376 -9.48 -24.22 7.08
CA ALA A 376 -8.49 -25.29 6.89
C ALA A 376 -7.59 -25.12 5.66
N THR A 377 -6.31 -24.86 5.95
CA THR A 377 -5.12 -25.42 5.30
C THR A 377 -5.25 -25.83 3.83
N ASN A 378 -4.67 -25.02 2.93
CA ASN A 378 -4.26 -25.50 1.61
C ASN A 378 -2.75 -25.30 1.43
N GLN A 379 -2.05 -26.43 1.32
CA GLN A 379 -0.67 -26.52 0.85
C GLN A 379 -0.59 -26.09 -0.62
N PRO A 380 0.51 -25.46 -1.05
CA PRO A 380 0.67 -25.05 -2.44
C PRO A 380 0.93 -26.25 -3.36
N THR A 381 0.15 -26.32 -4.43
CA THR A 381 0.25 -27.24 -5.55
C THR A 381 1.65 -27.19 -6.17
N GLN A 382 2.22 -28.38 -6.38
CA GLN A 382 3.51 -28.60 -7.02
C GLN A 382 3.50 -28.12 -8.48
N TRP A 383 4.56 -27.40 -8.85
CA TRP A 383 4.87 -27.03 -10.22
C TRP A 383 5.37 -28.26 -10.97
N VAL A 384 4.64 -28.68 -12.01
CA VAL A 384 5.08 -29.72 -12.95
C VAL A 384 6.13 -29.11 -13.88
N THR A 385 7.38 -29.54 -13.77
CA THR A 385 8.44 -29.24 -14.74
C THR A 385 8.25 -30.08 -16.01
N PRO A 386 8.48 -29.52 -17.21
CA PRO A 386 8.49 -30.31 -18.45
C PRO A 386 9.75 -31.21 -18.51
N PRO A 387 9.70 -32.36 -19.20
CA PRO A 387 10.81 -33.29 -19.26
C PRO A 387 11.97 -32.73 -20.11
N PRO A 388 13.23 -33.14 -19.85
CA PRO A 388 14.38 -32.68 -20.60
C PRO A 388 14.36 -33.25 -22.03
N SER A 389 14.52 -32.34 -23.00
CA SER A 389 14.80 -32.62 -24.40
C SER A 389 16.09 -33.45 -24.52
N ALA A 390 15.97 -34.65 -25.12
CA ALA A 390 17.10 -35.47 -25.51
C ALA A 390 17.99 -34.74 -26.53
N ALA A 391 19.31 -34.88 -26.37
CA ALA A 391 20.32 -34.43 -27.32
C ALA A 391 20.28 -35.29 -28.59
N PRO A 392 20.51 -34.72 -29.80
CA PRO A 392 20.87 -35.51 -30.95
C PRO A 392 22.40 -35.71 -31.02
N LEU A 393 22.75 -36.98 -31.19
CA LEU A 393 24.07 -37.51 -31.46
C LEU A 393 24.70 -36.92 -32.74
N HIS A 394 26.02 -36.77 -32.70
CA HIS A 394 26.88 -36.64 -33.87
C HIS A 394 26.75 -37.85 -34.81
N SER A 395 26.63 -37.62 -36.12
CA SER A 395 27.27 -38.44 -37.16
C SER A 395 27.28 -37.75 -38.53
N SER A 396 28.50 -37.52 -39.05
CA SER A 396 28.94 -37.83 -40.42
C SER A 396 28.16 -37.30 -41.62
N HIS A 397 28.61 -36.20 -42.24
CA HIS A 397 29.33 -36.21 -43.53
C HIS A 397 29.67 -34.78 -43.98
#